data_AF-A0AAE9DFX6-F1
#
_entry.id   AF-A0AAE9DFX6-F1
#
_cell.length_a   1.000
_cell.length_b   1.000
_cell.length_c   1.000
_cell.angle_alpha   90.00
_cell.angle_beta   90.00
_cell.angle_gamma   90.00
#
_symmetry.space_group_name_H-M   'P 1'
#
loop_
_entity.id
_entity.type
_entity.pdbx_description
1 polymer ?
#
loop_
_entity_poly.entity_id
_entity_poly.type
_entity_poly.pdbx_seq_one_letter_code
_entity_poly.pdbx_strand_id
1 'polypeptide(L)'
;MKGVLLLSALLIILAVYSNAQNDCCAWPVSPYVTVATNITIQQFNCSQPISISCQNSGYGIGLFEKVGIAGINGQGTTNFTILAEDEREVTKSFACRHHQWSMVGETNKYDRFACIFQKPKGDWVAL
;
A
#
# COMPACT_ATOMS: atom_id res chain seq x y z
N MET A 1 -26.22 -41.49 -4.86
CA MET A 1 -25.21 -40.84 -4.00
C MET A 1 -24.18 -39.97 -4.75
N LYS A 2 -24.38 -39.60 -6.03
CA LYS A 2 -23.45 -38.72 -6.77
C LYS A 2 -23.86 -37.23 -6.75
N GLY A 3 -25.16 -36.93 -6.62
CA GLY A 3 -25.68 -35.55 -6.60
C GLY A 3 -25.39 -34.76 -5.32
N VAL A 4 -25.39 -35.43 -4.15
CA VAL A 4 -25.11 -34.77 -2.85
C VAL A 4 -23.67 -34.28 -2.75
N LEU A 5 -22.71 -35.04 -3.30
CA LEU A 5 -21.28 -34.70 -3.32
C LEU A 5 -20.97 -33.46 -4.18
N LEU A 6 -21.69 -33.30 -5.31
CA LEU A 6 -21.53 -32.14 -6.21
C LEU A 6 -22.10 -30.85 -5.57
N LEU A 7 -23.25 -30.94 -4.89
CA LEU A 7 -23.84 -29.82 -4.17
C LEU A 7 -22.98 -29.37 -2.98
N SER A 8 -22.41 -30.30 -2.21
CA SER A 8 -21.49 -29.96 -1.12
C SER A 8 -20.20 -29.32 -1.64
N ALA A 9 -19.65 -29.80 -2.77
CA ALA A 9 -18.46 -29.20 -3.36
C ALA A 9 -18.73 -27.76 -3.85
N LEU A 10 -19.90 -27.50 -4.45
CA LEU A 10 -20.29 -26.15 -4.88
C LEU A 10 -20.46 -25.18 -3.70
N LEU A 11 -21.05 -25.64 -2.60
CA LEU A 11 -21.23 -24.86 -1.38
C LEU A 11 -19.89 -24.52 -0.69
N ILE A 12 -18.93 -25.45 -0.71
CA ILE A 12 -17.58 -25.22 -0.17
C ILE A 12 -16.84 -24.18 -1.03
N ILE A 13 -16.94 -24.27 -2.36
CA ILE A 13 -16.33 -23.27 -3.26
C ILE A 13 -16.96 -21.89 -3.01
N LEU A 14 -18.29 -21.78 -2.96
CA LEU A 14 -18.99 -20.52 -2.67
C LEU A 14 -18.62 -19.94 -1.29
N ALA A 15 -18.45 -20.78 -0.27
CA ALA A 15 -18.03 -20.35 1.07
C ALA A 15 -16.55 -19.89 1.13
N VAL A 16 -15.65 -20.51 0.35
CA VAL A 16 -14.25 -20.08 0.27
C VAL A 16 -14.13 -18.76 -0.49
N TYR A 17 -14.91 -18.57 -1.57
CA TYR A 17 -14.95 -17.30 -2.32
C TYR A 17 -15.54 -16.15 -1.50
N SER A 18 -16.58 -16.38 -0.68
CA SER A 18 -17.16 -15.31 0.15
C SER A 18 -16.28 -14.89 1.32
N ASN A 19 -15.50 -15.80 1.91
CA ASN A 19 -14.54 -15.46 2.97
C ASN A 19 -13.31 -14.73 2.43
N ALA A 20 -12.84 -15.04 1.22
CA ALA A 20 -11.70 -14.34 0.61
C ALA A 20 -11.99 -12.88 0.23
N GLN A 21 -13.25 -12.54 -0.05
CA GLN A 21 -13.66 -11.19 -0.44
C GLN A 21 -13.79 -10.23 0.75
N ASN A 22 -13.99 -10.78 1.96
CA ASN A 22 -14.16 -10.02 3.20
C ASN A 22 -12.85 -9.64 3.90
N ASP A 23 -11.67 -9.91 3.35
CA ASP A 23 -10.39 -9.47 3.96
C ASP A 23 -9.64 -8.46 3.09
N CYS A 24 -10.30 -7.92 2.08
CA CYS A 24 -9.67 -7.12 1.06
C CYS A 24 -9.35 -5.70 1.46
N CYS A 25 -8.12 -5.26 1.22
CA CYS A 25 -7.75 -3.87 1.37
C CYS A 25 -8.10 -3.08 0.11
N ALA A 26 -8.42 -1.81 0.31
CA ALA A 26 -8.47 -0.86 -0.78
C ALA A 26 -7.07 -0.67 -1.41
N TRP A 27 -7.01 -0.13 -2.62
CA TRP A 27 -5.75 0.25 -3.25
C TRP A 27 -4.94 1.18 -2.32
N PRO A 28 -3.67 0.84 -2.00
CA PRO A 28 -2.96 1.51 -0.92
C PRO A 28 -2.30 2.83 -1.31
N VAL A 29 -2.29 3.23 -2.57
CA VAL A 29 -1.62 4.48 -2.97
C VAL A 29 -2.59 5.64 -2.80
N SER A 30 -2.16 6.67 -2.08
CA SER A 30 -2.90 7.93 -2.00
C SER A 30 -3.12 8.52 -3.41
N PRO A 31 -4.35 8.92 -3.78
CA PRO A 31 -4.64 9.42 -5.13
C PRO A 31 -4.00 10.79 -5.42
N TYR A 32 -3.46 11.44 -4.40
CA TYR A 32 -2.93 12.80 -4.47
C TYR A 32 -1.43 12.87 -4.73
N VAL A 33 -0.74 11.72 -4.78
CA VAL A 33 0.72 11.69 -4.83
C VAL A 33 1.18 10.72 -5.91
N THR A 34 2.29 11.06 -6.56
CA THR A 34 2.91 10.18 -7.56
C THR A 34 3.82 9.17 -6.85
N VAL A 35 3.53 7.88 -7.01
CA VAL A 35 4.38 6.80 -6.52
C VAL A 35 4.58 5.79 -7.65
N ALA A 36 5.71 5.08 -7.66
CA ALA A 36 5.90 3.94 -8.54
C ALA A 36 5.50 2.65 -7.81
N THR A 37 4.68 1.82 -8.45
CA THR A 37 4.30 0.50 -7.92
C THR A 37 4.68 -0.61 -8.88
N ASN A 38 4.91 -1.83 -8.35
CA ASN A 38 5.17 -3.01 -9.17
C ASN A 38 3.94 -3.51 -9.96
N ILE A 39 2.74 -3.09 -9.56
CA ILE A 39 1.47 -3.39 -10.24
C ILE A 39 0.64 -2.12 -10.36
N THR A 40 -0.26 -2.03 -11.33
CA THR A 40 -1.23 -0.93 -11.43
C THR A 40 -2.50 -1.21 -10.62
N ILE A 41 -3.33 -0.19 -10.41
CA ILE A 41 -4.65 -0.36 -9.78
C ILE A 41 -5.55 -1.34 -10.55
N GLN A 42 -5.41 -1.44 -11.88
CA GLN A 42 -6.16 -2.39 -12.71
C GLN A 42 -5.66 -3.83 -12.56
N GLN A 43 -4.39 -4.01 -12.21
CA GLN A 43 -3.77 -5.32 -11.95
C GLN A 43 -3.91 -5.74 -10.48
N PHE A 44 -4.43 -4.85 -9.63
CA PHE A 44 -4.56 -5.10 -8.21
C PHE A 44 -5.49 -6.29 -7.96
N ASN A 45 -4.98 -7.22 -7.15
CA ASN A 45 -5.72 -8.35 -6.65
C ASN A 45 -5.45 -8.43 -5.15
N CYS A 46 -6.53 -8.48 -4.41
CA CYS A 46 -6.70 -8.45 -2.98
C CYS A 46 -5.55 -9.00 -2.10
N SER A 47 -4.95 -10.13 -2.50
CA SER A 47 -4.05 -10.91 -1.66
C SER A 47 -2.57 -10.80 -2.05
N GLN A 48 -2.21 -9.97 -3.04
CA GLN A 48 -0.82 -9.84 -3.46
C GLN A 48 -0.11 -8.66 -2.77
N PRO A 49 1.12 -8.83 -2.27
CA PRO A 49 1.93 -7.72 -1.79
C PRO A 49 2.18 -6.69 -2.89
N ILE A 50 2.27 -5.42 -2.50
CA ILE A 50 2.59 -4.31 -3.39
C ILE A 50 3.93 -3.72 -2.97
N SER A 51 4.84 -3.56 -3.92
CA SER A 51 6.03 -2.73 -3.72
C SER A 51 5.76 -1.31 -4.15
N ILE A 52 6.06 -0.36 -3.27
CA ILE A 52 6.03 1.07 -3.54
C ILE A 52 7.48 1.57 -3.55
N SER A 53 7.85 2.27 -4.62
CA SER A 53 9.09 3.01 -4.76
C SER A 53 8.81 4.51 -4.80
N CYS A 54 9.55 5.25 -3.99
CA CYS A 54 9.55 6.69 -3.95
C CYS A 54 10.93 7.21 -4.32
N GLN A 55 10.99 8.08 -5.31
CA GLN A 55 12.25 8.60 -5.86
C GLN A 55 12.27 10.12 -5.79
N ASN A 56 13.41 10.65 -5.34
CA ASN A 56 13.79 12.05 -5.51
C ASN A 56 14.49 12.20 -6.87
N SER A 57 13.72 12.21 -7.96
CA SER A 57 14.23 12.29 -9.33
C SER A 57 13.60 13.44 -10.12
N GLY A 58 14.20 13.78 -11.26
CA GLY A 58 13.71 14.84 -12.14
C GLY A 58 13.69 16.22 -11.48
N TYR A 59 12.53 16.89 -11.49
CA TYR A 59 12.33 18.24 -10.96
C TYR A 59 12.56 18.36 -9.43
N GLY A 60 12.58 17.25 -8.68
CA GLY A 60 12.82 17.25 -7.24
C GLY A 60 14.30 17.35 -6.84
N ILE A 61 15.22 17.06 -7.78
CA ILE A 61 16.67 17.03 -7.50
C ILE A 61 17.14 18.43 -7.07
N GLY A 62 17.69 18.54 -5.86
CA GLY A 62 18.16 19.79 -5.27
C GLY A 62 17.07 20.61 -4.54
N LEU A 63 15.79 20.22 -4.64
CA LEU A 63 14.70 20.81 -3.85
C LEU A 63 14.49 20.09 -2.52
N PHE A 64 14.79 18.79 -2.48
CA PHE A 64 14.61 17.93 -1.31
C PHE A 64 15.90 17.20 -0.96
N GLU A 65 16.14 17.03 0.33
CA GLU A 65 17.31 16.31 0.87
C GLU A 65 17.08 14.81 0.93
N LYS A 66 15.84 14.40 1.20
CA LYS A 66 15.42 12.99 1.30
C LYS A 66 14.06 12.76 0.68
N VAL A 67 13.81 11.49 0.36
CA VAL A 67 12.51 10.95 0.01
C VAL A 67 12.15 9.84 0.99
N GLY A 68 10.86 9.70 1.28
CA GLY A 68 10.34 8.70 2.20
C GLY A 68 9.03 8.09 1.74
N ILE A 69 8.68 6.97 2.37
CA ILE A 69 7.35 6.38 2.30
C ILE A 69 6.65 6.64 3.64
N ALA A 70 5.45 7.24 3.55
CA ALA A 70 4.63 7.55 4.70
C ALA A 70 3.43 6.61 4.79
N GLY A 71 3.07 6.19 6.01
CA GLY A 71 1.82 5.52 6.33
C GLY A 71 0.78 6.50 6.82
N ILE A 72 -0.45 6.39 6.31
CA ILE A 72 -1.54 7.34 6.58
C ILE A 72 -2.80 6.58 7.03
N ASN A 73 -3.42 7.08 8.10
CA ASN A 73 -4.74 6.65 8.57
C ASN A 73 -5.74 7.82 8.49
N GLY A 74 -7.00 7.54 8.16
CA GLY A 74 -8.05 8.56 8.08
C GLY A 74 -8.05 9.32 6.75
N GLN A 75 -8.38 10.62 6.73
CA GLN A 75 -8.50 11.44 5.51
C GLN A 75 -7.31 12.43 5.37
N GLY A 76 -6.90 12.74 4.14
CA GLY A 76 -5.83 13.70 3.84
C GLY A 76 -4.40 13.13 3.84
N THR A 77 -3.38 14.00 3.80
CA THR A 77 -1.95 13.64 3.72
C THR A 77 -1.07 14.40 4.73
N THR A 78 -1.67 15.15 5.65
CA THR A 78 -0.95 16.01 6.61
C THR A 78 -0.51 15.28 7.87
N ASN A 79 -1.28 14.29 8.32
CA ASN A 79 -0.94 13.45 9.48
C ASN A 79 -0.47 12.09 8.98
N PHE A 80 0.83 11.82 9.10
CA PHE A 80 1.44 10.59 8.61
C PHE A 80 2.55 10.11 9.53
N THR A 81 2.90 8.83 9.38
CA THR A 81 4.09 8.24 10.00
C THR A 81 5.13 7.97 8.92
N ILE A 82 6.36 8.44 9.11
CA ILE A 82 7.47 8.10 8.21
C ILE A 82 7.87 6.66 8.48
N LEU A 83 7.77 5.80 7.47
CA LEU A 83 8.05 4.36 7.62
C LEU A 83 9.44 4.00 7.12
N ALA A 84 9.91 4.67 6.08
CA ALA A 84 11.25 4.50 5.53
C ALA A 84 11.66 5.77 4.79
N GLU A 85 12.95 6.09 4.79
CA GLU A 85 13.51 7.24 4.09
C GLU A 85 14.92 6.93 3.58
N ASP A 86 15.30 7.63 2.51
CA ASP A 86 16.66 7.63 1.94
C ASP A 86 16.90 8.96 1.20
N GLU A 87 18.12 9.25 0.79
CA GLU A 87 18.48 10.50 0.09
C GLU A 87 17.87 10.55 -1.32
N ARG A 88 17.82 9.42 -2.02
CA ARG A 88 17.46 9.36 -3.45
C ARG A 88 16.28 8.49 -3.77
N GLU A 89 16.22 7.29 -3.21
CA GLU A 89 15.15 6.34 -3.50
C GLU A 89 14.93 5.43 -2.31
N VAL A 90 13.66 5.17 -2.01
CA VAL A 90 13.28 4.15 -1.05
C VAL A 90 12.21 3.25 -1.67
N THR A 91 12.43 1.93 -1.57
CA THR A 91 11.46 0.92 -2.01
C THR A 91 11.12 0.00 -0.85
N LYS A 92 9.82 -0.21 -0.61
CA LYS A 92 9.31 -1.13 0.41
C LYS A 92 8.12 -1.92 -0.11
N SER A 93 7.94 -3.12 0.44
CA SER A 93 6.80 -3.99 0.16
C SER A 93 5.78 -3.93 1.28
N PHE A 94 4.50 -3.97 0.90
CA PHE A 94 3.36 -3.86 1.79
C PHE A 94 2.41 -5.01 1.57
N ALA A 95 1.84 -5.52 2.65
CA ALA A 95 0.91 -6.63 2.63
C ALA A 95 -0.44 -6.22 3.24
N CYS A 96 -1.51 -6.71 2.65
CA CYS A 96 -2.87 -6.54 3.14
C CYS A 96 -3.24 -7.65 4.12
N ARG A 97 -3.80 -7.30 5.28
CA ARG A 97 -4.44 -8.25 6.21
C ARG A 97 -5.62 -7.59 6.92
N HIS A 98 -6.80 -8.22 6.84
CA HIS A 98 -8.03 -7.74 7.48
C HIS A 98 -8.32 -6.27 7.14
N HIS A 99 -8.39 -5.95 5.84
CA HIS A 99 -8.67 -4.61 5.30
C HIS A 99 -7.64 -3.50 5.54
N GLN A 100 -6.52 -3.78 6.18
CA GLN A 100 -5.48 -2.79 6.44
C GLN A 100 -4.13 -3.25 5.92
N TRP A 101 -3.31 -2.28 5.53
CA TRP A 101 -1.98 -2.51 5.03
C TRP A 101 -0.93 -2.42 6.12
N SER A 102 0.12 -3.23 6.04
CA SER A 102 1.33 -3.06 6.84
C SER A 102 2.56 -3.17 5.96
N MET A 103 3.66 -2.54 6.37
CA MET A 103 4.96 -2.84 5.77
C MET A 103 5.32 -4.29 6.08
N VAL A 104 5.86 -5.02 5.10
CA VAL A 104 6.28 -6.41 5.30
C VAL A 104 7.37 -6.44 6.38
N GLY A 105 7.12 -7.22 7.43
CA GLY A 105 8.00 -7.30 8.61
C GLY A 105 7.55 -6.43 9.79
N GLU A 106 6.52 -5.61 9.62
CA GLU A 106 5.98 -4.73 10.66
C GLU A 106 4.53 -5.07 11.04
N THR A 107 4.12 -4.62 12.22
CA THR A 107 2.78 -4.83 12.78
C THR A 107 1.88 -3.61 12.71
N ASN A 108 2.44 -2.41 12.51
CA ASN A 108 1.67 -1.18 12.38
C ASN A 108 0.82 -1.20 11.11
N LYS A 109 -0.39 -0.67 11.22
CA LYS A 109 -1.40 -0.73 10.17
C LYS A 109 -1.77 0.64 9.64
N TYR A 110 -1.98 0.70 8.33
CA TYR A 110 -2.24 1.90 7.57
C TYR A 110 -3.35 1.69 6.55
N ASP A 111 -4.12 2.74 6.28
CA ASP A 111 -5.15 2.73 5.23
C ASP A 111 -4.51 2.88 3.85
N ARG A 112 -3.46 3.72 3.77
CA ARG A 112 -2.74 4.03 2.52
C ARG A 112 -1.32 4.52 2.79
N PHE A 113 -0.55 4.65 1.70
CA PHE A 113 0.81 5.13 1.66
C PHE A 113 0.97 6.27 0.66
N ALA A 114 2.00 7.09 0.90
CA ALA A 114 2.37 8.20 0.04
C ALA A 114 3.88 8.36 -0.01
N CYS A 115 4.39 8.89 -1.12
CA CYS A 115 5.73 9.45 -1.14
C CYS A 115 5.73 10.80 -0.42
N ILE A 116 6.74 11.01 0.41
CA ILE A 116 6.98 12.26 1.13
C ILE A 116 8.41 12.72 0.87
N PHE A 117 8.63 14.02 0.95
CA PHE A 117 9.90 14.63 0.63
C PHE A 117 10.33 15.58 1.75
N GLN A 118 11.60 15.49 2.14
CA GLN A 118 12.15 16.34 3.17
C GLN A 118 12.76 17.59 2.55
N LYS A 119 12.28 18.76 2.96
CA LYS A 119 12.88 20.05 2.61
C LYS A 119 14.20 20.26 3.37
N PRO A 120 15.09 21.15 2.89
CA PRO A 120 16.36 21.45 3.57
C PRO A 120 16.29 21.98 5.01
N LYS A 121 15.08 22.28 5.51
CA LYS A 121 14.85 22.71 6.89
C LYS A 121 14.30 21.59 7.78
N GLY A 122 14.27 20.36 7.27
CA GLY A 122 13.80 19.16 7.97
C GLY A 122 12.31 18.88 7.84
N ASP A 123 11.51 19.85 7.35
CA ASP A 123 10.07 19.70 7.16
C ASP A 123 9.73 18.67 6.08
N TRP A 124 8.76 17.80 6.36
CA TRP A 124 8.28 16.80 5.43
C TRP A 124 6.99 17.24 4.74
N VAL A 125 6.90 16.98 3.44
CA VAL A 125 5.69 17.26 2.64
C VAL A 125 5.31 16.05 1.79
N ALA A 126 4.01 15.76 1.72
CA ALA A 126 3.45 14.89 0.69
C ALA A 126 3.11 15.77 -0.53
N LEU A 127 3.64 15.42 -1.71
CA LEU A 127 3.41 16.14 -2.97
C LEU A 127 2.59 15.30 -3.94
#